data_AF-A0A396IM75-F1
#
_entry.id   AF-A0A396IM75-F1
#
_cell.length_a   1.000
_cell.length_b   1.000
_cell.length_c   1.000
_cell.angle_alpha   90.00
_cell.angle_beta   90.00
_cell.angle_gamma   90.00
#
_symmetry.space_group_name_H-M   'P 1'
#
loop_
_entity.id
_entity.type
_entity.pdbx_description
1 polymer ?
#
loop_
_entity_poly.entity_id
_entity_poly.type
_entity_poly.pdbx_seq_one_letter_code
_entity_poly.pdbx_strand_id
1 'polypeptide(L)'
;MSTPNNLIDFLVNQANGVKGLADLNLPTVPHQYIQPIQARLDSCKIIPHDSEEQSIPIIDFTNWDDPDVQDSIFSAATKLGFFQIVNHGIPINVLDDLKASVHKFFELPVEEKKSVKENSPPEVVRLATSFSPHAESVLEWKDYLQLVYTSEEKIHAYWPAVCKNQALEYMKYADAFIRKLLQVLLKKLNVNELDKEREHALMGAMILGFNYYPACPEPELVSGVGPHSDISSISVLLQDDNSGLYIRGKDGDSWINVPPVNGALVINIGDVLQIMSNGRYKSIEHRVVANGNKTRISMPIFVNPAPDAVIGTLPEVLENGEEPHYKQVVFSEYFNYFFSKAHDGKKTIEFAKI
;
A
#
# COMPACT_ATOMS: atom_id res chain seq x y z
N MET A 1 -23.63 19.03 13.98
CA MET A 1 -23.88 17.92 14.94
C MET A 1 -22.73 17.90 15.94
N SER A 2 -22.83 17.17 17.06
CA SER A 2 -21.75 17.03 18.04
C SER A 2 -20.96 15.73 17.83
N THR A 3 -19.69 15.72 18.23
CA THR A 3 -18.85 14.50 18.22
C THR A 3 -19.51 13.37 19.02
N PRO A 4 -19.47 12.11 18.53
CA PRO A 4 -20.02 10.96 19.27
C PRO A 4 -19.38 10.81 20.66
N ASN A 5 -20.18 10.47 21.68
CA ASN A 5 -19.69 10.27 23.05
C ASN A 5 -18.69 9.11 23.18
N ASN A 6 -18.89 8.04 22.39
CA ASN A 6 -17.92 6.95 22.23
C ASN A 6 -17.52 6.86 20.76
N LEU A 7 -16.37 7.46 20.44
CA LEU A 7 -15.89 7.54 19.07
C LEU A 7 -15.55 6.16 18.49
N ILE A 8 -14.91 5.28 19.27
CA ILE A 8 -14.54 3.94 18.80
C ILE A 8 -15.78 3.10 18.48
N ASP A 9 -16.81 3.16 19.33
CA ASP A 9 -18.06 2.46 19.06
C ASP A 9 -18.73 2.94 17.76
N PHE A 10 -18.81 4.27 17.58
CA PHE A 10 -19.36 4.87 16.37
C PHE A 10 -18.58 4.46 15.11
N LEU A 11 -17.25 4.56 15.13
CA LEU A 11 -16.40 4.29 13.98
C LEU A 11 -16.35 2.80 13.65
N VAL A 12 -16.07 1.97 14.67
CA VAL A 12 -15.71 0.56 14.52
C VAL A 12 -16.93 -0.35 14.66
N ASN A 13 -17.61 -0.32 15.80
CA ASN A 13 -18.69 -1.29 16.09
C ASN A 13 -19.93 -1.03 15.24
N GLN A 14 -20.26 0.25 15.03
CA GLN A 14 -21.36 0.67 14.18
C GLN A 14 -20.96 0.79 12.70
N ALA A 15 -19.68 0.57 12.36
CA ALA A 15 -19.14 0.60 10.99
C ALA A 15 -19.37 1.93 10.22
N ASN A 16 -19.58 3.05 10.93
CA ASN A 16 -19.69 4.36 10.27
C ASN A 16 -18.37 4.78 9.61
N GLY A 17 -17.24 4.39 10.21
CA GLY A 17 -15.91 4.79 9.77
C GLY A 17 -15.68 6.30 9.83
N VAL A 18 -14.50 6.73 9.38
CA VAL A 18 -14.17 8.16 9.27
C VAL A 18 -15.01 8.86 8.20
N LYS A 19 -15.51 8.14 7.17
CA LYS A 19 -16.47 8.69 6.21
C LYS A 19 -17.77 9.11 6.90
N GLY A 20 -18.36 8.25 7.72
CA GLY A 20 -19.56 8.61 8.47
C GLY A 20 -19.32 9.73 9.49
N LEU A 21 -18.10 9.83 10.04
CA LEU A 21 -17.69 10.95 10.88
C LEU A 21 -17.61 12.26 10.07
N ALA A 22 -17.04 12.22 8.86
CA ALA A 22 -16.97 13.37 7.96
C ALA A 22 -18.36 13.85 7.54
N ASP A 23 -19.31 12.93 7.31
CA ASP A 23 -20.70 13.25 6.97
C ASP A 23 -21.43 14.05 8.09
N LEU A 24 -20.93 14.01 9.34
CA LEU A 24 -21.45 14.84 10.45
C LEU A 24 -21.07 16.32 10.33
N ASN A 25 -20.16 16.68 9.40
CA ASN A 25 -19.67 18.04 9.14
C ASN A 25 -19.20 18.74 10.43
N LEU A 26 -18.35 18.05 11.20
CA LEU A 26 -17.76 18.62 12.41
C LEU A 26 -16.78 19.75 12.04
N PRO A 27 -16.75 20.86 12.80
CA PRO A 27 -15.87 21.99 12.51
C PRO A 27 -14.39 21.70 12.82
N THR A 28 -14.13 20.70 13.65
CA THR A 28 -12.78 20.31 14.11
C THR A 28 -12.69 18.78 14.17
N VAL A 29 -11.48 18.24 14.02
CA VAL A 29 -11.23 16.81 14.16
C VAL A 29 -11.27 16.38 15.63
N PRO A 30 -11.76 15.17 15.96
CA PRO A 30 -11.63 14.64 17.32
C PRO A 30 -10.17 14.48 17.73
N HIS A 31 -9.88 14.69 19.03
CA HIS A 31 -8.51 14.65 19.55
C HIS A 31 -7.78 13.33 19.28
N GLN A 32 -8.50 12.23 19.11
CA GLN A 32 -7.94 10.91 18.78
C GLN A 32 -7.26 10.86 17.42
N TYR A 33 -7.54 11.79 16.51
CA TYR A 33 -6.88 11.89 15.19
C TYR A 33 -5.71 12.89 15.18
N ILE A 34 -5.58 13.72 16.22
CA ILE A 34 -4.57 14.77 16.27
C ILE A 34 -3.19 14.12 16.46
N GLN A 35 -2.40 14.15 15.40
CA GLN A 35 -1.05 13.63 15.38
C GLN A 35 -0.15 14.45 16.30
N PRO A 36 0.84 13.83 16.98
CA PRO A 36 1.88 14.54 17.70
C PRO A 36 2.63 15.50 16.76
N ILE A 37 3.13 16.62 17.28
CA ILE A 37 3.80 17.65 16.47
C ILE A 37 4.93 17.04 15.61
N GLN A 38 5.69 16.10 16.16
CA GLN A 38 6.81 15.45 15.47
C GLN A 38 6.36 14.51 14.33
N ALA A 39 5.11 14.02 14.39
CA ALA A 39 4.54 13.14 13.38
C ALA A 39 3.80 13.91 12.27
N ARG A 40 3.42 15.17 12.49
CA ARG A 40 2.80 16.02 11.47
C ARG A 40 3.77 16.29 10.33
N LEU A 41 3.25 16.48 9.12
CA LEU A 41 4.08 16.80 7.97
C LEU A 41 4.56 18.26 8.10
N ASP A 42 5.86 18.44 8.27
CA ASP A 42 6.49 19.76 8.26
C ASP A 42 6.69 20.20 6.81
N SER A 43 6.03 21.30 6.41
CA SER A 43 6.13 21.86 5.07
C SER A 43 7.56 22.27 4.71
N CYS A 44 8.40 22.61 5.70
CA CYS A 44 9.81 22.95 5.48
C CYS A 44 10.66 21.74 5.07
N LYS A 45 10.18 20.53 5.34
CA LYS A 45 10.83 19.26 4.97
C LYS A 45 10.33 18.70 3.64
N ILE A 46 9.39 19.37 2.98
CA ILE A 46 8.92 18.94 1.67
C ILE A 46 9.90 19.50 0.63
N ILE A 47 10.46 18.61 -0.19
CA ILE A 47 11.36 19.01 -1.27
C ILE A 47 10.56 19.86 -2.28
N PRO A 48 10.94 21.13 -2.57
CA PRO A 48 10.17 22.03 -3.44
C PRO A 48 10.17 21.58 -4.88
N HIS A 49 9.03 21.68 -5.60
CA HIS A 49 8.74 21.11 -6.94
C HIS A 49 9.74 21.34 -8.10
N ASP A 50 10.72 22.24 -7.94
CA ASP A 50 11.68 22.65 -9.00
C ASP A 50 13.14 22.19 -8.76
N SER A 51 13.39 21.35 -7.75
CA SER A 51 14.70 20.74 -7.48
C SER A 51 15.01 19.57 -8.43
N GLU A 52 16.28 19.33 -8.78
CA GLU A 52 16.68 18.15 -9.58
C GLU A 52 16.44 16.79 -8.85
N GLU A 53 16.05 16.83 -7.57
CA GLU A 53 15.78 15.67 -6.71
C GLU A 53 14.30 15.24 -6.71
N GLN A 54 13.46 15.86 -7.55
CA GLN A 54 12.01 15.94 -7.37
C GLN A 54 11.19 14.68 -7.55
N SER A 55 11.43 13.95 -8.63
CA SER A 55 10.39 13.13 -9.21
C SER A 55 10.77 11.68 -9.13
N ILE A 56 9.88 10.87 -8.57
CA ILE A 56 10.00 9.43 -8.73
C ILE A 56 9.99 9.11 -10.24
N PRO A 57 10.86 8.21 -10.72
CA PRO A 57 10.97 7.89 -12.13
C PRO A 57 9.62 7.46 -12.71
N ILE A 58 9.25 7.96 -13.88
CA ILE A 58 8.11 7.48 -14.66
C ILE A 58 8.69 6.60 -15.77
N ILE A 59 8.28 5.35 -15.81
CA ILE A 59 8.83 4.32 -16.69
C ILE A 59 7.74 3.86 -17.65
N ASP A 60 8.02 3.92 -18.95
CA ASP A 60 7.17 3.34 -19.98
C ASP A 60 7.42 1.83 -20.06
N PHE A 61 6.37 1.05 -19.81
CA PHE A 61 6.45 -0.41 -19.73
C PHE A 61 6.01 -1.12 -21.02
N THR A 62 5.81 -0.38 -22.12
CA THR A 62 5.40 -0.95 -23.43
C THR A 62 6.37 -2.04 -23.90
N ASN A 63 7.68 -1.74 -23.87
CA ASN A 63 8.76 -2.66 -24.24
C ASN A 63 9.50 -3.15 -22.99
N TRP A 64 8.79 -3.77 -22.05
CA TRP A 64 9.34 -4.22 -20.77
C TRP A 64 10.51 -5.22 -20.89
N ASP A 65 10.66 -5.87 -22.04
CA ASP A 65 11.77 -6.78 -22.36
C ASP A 65 13.05 -6.05 -22.82
N ASP A 66 12.95 -4.77 -23.17
CA ASP A 66 14.08 -3.89 -23.50
C ASP A 66 15.05 -3.76 -22.29
N PRO A 67 16.36 -4.04 -22.47
CA PRO A 67 17.36 -3.86 -21.43
C PRO A 67 17.35 -2.49 -20.76
N ASP A 68 17.12 -1.39 -21.50
CA ASP A 68 17.14 -0.03 -20.96
C ASP A 68 15.95 0.23 -20.03
N VAL A 69 14.78 -0.34 -20.35
CA VAL A 69 13.59 -0.30 -19.48
C VAL A 69 13.86 -1.11 -18.20
N GLN A 70 14.47 -2.29 -18.32
CA GLN A 70 14.84 -3.13 -17.17
C GLN A 70 15.89 -2.43 -16.28
N ASP A 71 16.87 -1.74 -16.87
CA ASP A 71 17.87 -0.96 -16.14
C ASP A 71 17.26 0.26 -15.45
N SER A 72 16.27 0.89 -16.06
CA SER A 72 15.51 1.99 -15.44
C SER A 72 14.75 1.51 -14.21
N ILE A 73 14.06 0.36 -14.30
CA ILE A 73 13.35 -0.26 -13.18
C ILE A 73 14.33 -0.63 -12.07
N PHE A 74 15.45 -1.27 -12.41
CA PHE A 74 16.49 -1.63 -11.46
C PHE A 74 17.07 -0.39 -10.75
N SER A 75 17.42 0.65 -11.50
CA SER A 75 17.93 1.89 -10.94
C SER A 75 16.92 2.55 -10.01
N ALA A 76 15.62 2.53 -10.34
CA ALA A 76 14.60 3.10 -9.49
C ALA A 76 14.42 2.29 -8.19
N ALA A 77 14.31 0.96 -8.29
CA ALA A 77 14.16 0.06 -7.16
C ALA A 77 15.37 0.09 -6.19
N THR A 78 16.58 0.34 -6.69
CA THR A 78 17.82 0.40 -5.89
C THR A 78 18.11 1.78 -5.29
N LYS A 79 17.71 2.87 -5.96
CA LYS A 79 18.01 4.25 -5.50
C LYS A 79 16.89 4.88 -4.68
N LEU A 80 15.64 4.62 -5.03
CA LEU A 80 14.46 5.27 -4.46
C LEU A 80 13.45 4.27 -3.92
N GLY A 81 13.46 3.02 -4.38
CA GLY A 81 12.46 2.03 -3.97
C GLY A 81 11.05 2.33 -4.46
N PHE A 82 10.87 3.41 -5.24
CA PHE A 82 9.60 3.93 -5.74
C PHE A 82 9.76 4.39 -7.19
N PHE A 83 8.75 4.11 -8.01
CA PHE A 83 8.64 4.59 -9.40
C PHE A 83 7.19 4.50 -9.86
N GLN A 84 6.85 5.23 -10.93
CA GLN A 84 5.57 5.11 -11.62
C GLN A 84 5.76 4.33 -12.91
N ILE A 85 4.79 3.49 -13.25
CA ILE A 85 4.73 2.83 -14.54
C ILE A 85 3.54 3.36 -15.32
N VAL A 86 3.78 3.72 -16.58
CA VAL A 86 2.75 3.97 -17.60
C VAL A 86 2.79 2.90 -18.68
N ASN A 87 1.74 2.79 -19.50
CA ASN A 87 1.66 1.80 -20.56
C ASN A 87 1.87 0.34 -20.08
N HIS A 88 1.43 0.02 -18.85
CA HIS A 88 1.51 -1.32 -18.24
C HIS A 88 0.59 -2.37 -18.90
N GLY A 89 -0.25 -1.96 -19.85
CA GLY A 89 -1.17 -2.85 -20.58
C GLY A 89 -2.50 -3.14 -19.87
N ILE A 90 -2.80 -2.45 -18.77
CA ILE A 90 -4.12 -2.52 -18.13
C ILE A 90 -5.00 -1.45 -18.80
N PRO A 91 -6.17 -1.79 -19.35
CA PRO A 91 -7.03 -0.82 -20.01
C PRO A 91 -7.47 0.30 -19.06
N ILE A 92 -7.45 1.55 -19.52
CA ILE A 92 -7.82 2.72 -18.70
C ILE A 92 -9.24 2.60 -18.15
N ASN A 93 -10.18 2.06 -18.92
CA ASN A 93 -11.55 1.84 -18.45
C ASN A 93 -11.61 0.88 -17.25
N VAL A 94 -10.72 -0.12 -17.16
CA VAL A 94 -10.65 -1.01 -16.00
C VAL A 94 -10.20 -0.25 -14.74
N LEU A 95 -9.23 0.67 -14.89
CA LEU A 95 -8.78 1.53 -13.79
C LEU A 95 -9.90 2.49 -13.34
N ASP A 96 -10.61 3.10 -14.30
CA ASP A 96 -11.72 4.03 -14.04
C ASP A 96 -12.93 3.35 -13.42
N ASP A 97 -13.31 2.17 -13.91
CA ASP A 97 -14.40 1.37 -13.36
C ASP A 97 -14.09 0.91 -11.93
N LEU A 98 -12.82 0.56 -11.65
CA LEU A 98 -12.38 0.26 -10.29
C LEU A 98 -12.53 1.48 -9.38
N LYS A 99 -11.98 2.64 -9.77
CA LYS A 99 -12.12 3.92 -9.04
C LYS A 99 -13.58 4.22 -8.73
N ALA A 100 -14.46 4.11 -9.73
CA ALA A 100 -15.89 4.34 -9.55
C ALA A 100 -16.53 3.33 -8.57
N SER A 101 -16.13 2.06 -8.62
CA SER A 101 -16.65 1.02 -7.72
C SER A 101 -16.26 1.25 -6.25
N VAL A 102 -15.07 1.82 -5.99
CA VAL A 102 -14.64 2.20 -4.64
C VAL A 102 -15.56 3.28 -4.07
N HIS A 103 -15.82 4.35 -4.82
CA HIS A 103 -16.78 5.37 -4.41
C HIS A 103 -18.17 4.77 -4.14
N LYS A 104 -18.67 3.93 -5.05
CA LYS A 104 -19.97 3.27 -4.88
C LYS A 104 -20.04 2.44 -3.59
N PHE A 105 -18.98 1.70 -3.27
CA PHE A 105 -18.92 0.91 -2.03
C PHE A 105 -18.96 1.79 -0.78
N PHE A 106 -18.14 2.83 -0.70
CA PHE A 106 -18.07 3.65 0.51
C PHE A 106 -19.31 4.54 0.70
N GLU A 107 -20.01 4.90 -0.37
CA GLU A 107 -21.31 5.60 -0.35
C GLU A 107 -22.52 4.69 -0.05
N LEU A 108 -22.33 3.37 0.11
CA LEU A 108 -23.41 2.50 0.57
C LEU A 108 -23.92 2.92 1.97
N PRO A 109 -25.20 2.66 2.28
CA PRO A 109 -25.72 2.77 3.63
C PRO A 109 -24.85 2.04 4.65
N VAL A 110 -24.75 2.60 5.86
CA VAL A 110 -23.92 2.01 6.93
C VAL A 110 -24.29 0.57 7.25
N GLU A 111 -25.59 0.22 7.20
CA GLU A 111 -26.07 -1.13 7.46
C GLU A 111 -25.58 -2.14 6.41
N GLU A 112 -25.45 -1.74 5.15
CA GLU A 112 -24.91 -2.62 4.10
C GLU A 112 -23.41 -2.84 4.29
N LYS A 113 -22.65 -1.77 4.61
CA LYS A 113 -21.22 -1.86 4.93
C LYS A 113 -20.98 -2.70 6.19
N LYS A 114 -21.81 -2.52 7.21
CA LYS A 114 -21.78 -3.31 8.45
C LYS A 114 -22.05 -4.78 8.18
N SER A 115 -23.02 -5.10 7.32
CA SER A 115 -23.29 -6.46 6.89
C SER A 115 -22.08 -7.11 6.22
N VAL A 116 -21.36 -6.39 5.37
CA VAL A 116 -20.09 -6.89 4.77
C VAL A 116 -19.08 -7.24 5.86
N LYS A 117 -18.91 -6.38 6.87
CA LYS A 117 -17.99 -6.62 7.99
C LYS A 117 -18.38 -7.83 8.83
N GLU A 118 -19.66 -8.03 9.11
CA GLU A 118 -20.15 -9.10 10.02
C GLU A 118 -20.26 -10.46 9.33
N ASN A 119 -20.56 -10.48 8.03
CA ASN A 119 -20.84 -11.72 7.29
C ASN A 119 -19.64 -12.26 6.51
N SER A 120 -18.51 -11.54 6.50
CA SER A 120 -17.32 -11.96 5.76
C SER A 120 -16.22 -12.46 6.69
N PRO A 121 -15.56 -13.59 6.37
CA PRO A 121 -14.35 -13.99 7.07
C PRO A 121 -13.24 -12.94 6.88
N PRO A 122 -12.58 -12.48 7.95
CA PRO A 122 -11.53 -11.44 7.88
C PRO A 122 -10.35 -11.81 6.97
N GLU A 123 -10.08 -13.10 6.78
CA GLU A 123 -9.06 -13.62 5.86
C GLU A 123 -9.47 -13.56 4.38
N VAL A 124 -10.70 -13.13 4.07
CA VAL A 124 -11.21 -12.94 2.71
C VAL A 124 -11.58 -11.49 2.45
N VAL A 125 -12.35 -10.88 3.34
CA VAL A 125 -12.76 -9.48 3.26
C VAL A 125 -12.67 -8.84 4.63
N ARG A 126 -12.02 -7.69 4.71
CA ARG A 126 -11.92 -6.91 5.95
C ARG A 126 -12.29 -5.47 5.69
N LEU A 127 -13.42 -5.03 6.25
CA LEU A 127 -13.79 -3.62 6.35
C LEU A 127 -13.37 -3.08 7.72
N ALA A 128 -12.58 -2.01 7.71
CA ALA A 128 -12.14 -1.34 8.93
C ALA A 128 -11.89 0.15 8.69
N THR A 129 -11.53 0.82 9.77
CA THR A 129 -11.20 2.25 9.84
C THR A 129 -9.96 2.40 10.70
N SER A 130 -9.06 3.32 10.35
CA SER A 130 -7.70 3.43 10.90
C SER A 130 -6.88 2.13 10.77
N PHE A 131 -5.57 2.14 11.01
CA PHE A 131 -4.76 0.92 10.84
C PHE A 131 -5.11 -0.17 11.87
N SER A 132 -5.06 0.18 13.16
CA SER A 132 -5.42 -0.69 14.28
C SER A 132 -5.97 0.13 15.44
N PRO A 133 -7.28 0.51 15.40
CA PRO A 133 -7.88 1.45 16.35
C PRO A 133 -7.67 1.15 17.85
N HIS A 134 -7.47 -0.13 18.18
CA HIS A 134 -7.30 -0.59 19.56
C HIS A 134 -5.83 -0.64 20.00
N ALA A 135 -4.88 -0.66 19.06
CA ALA A 135 -3.44 -0.68 19.33
C ALA A 135 -2.78 0.69 19.06
N GLU A 136 -3.43 1.55 18.28
CA GLU A 136 -2.96 2.89 17.97
C GLU A 136 -3.16 3.85 19.13
N SER A 137 -2.13 4.66 19.41
CA SER A 137 -2.26 5.80 20.31
C SER A 137 -2.96 7.00 19.65
N VAL A 138 -2.91 7.08 18.32
CA VAL A 138 -3.55 8.12 17.50
C VAL A 138 -4.08 7.49 16.21
N LEU A 139 -5.34 7.76 15.87
CA LEU A 139 -6.03 7.21 14.72
C LEU A 139 -5.59 7.87 13.40
N GLU A 140 -5.66 7.11 12.32
CA GLU A 140 -5.49 7.55 10.94
C GLU A 140 -6.84 7.96 10.31
N TRP A 141 -6.82 9.03 9.52
CA TRP A 141 -7.98 9.55 8.80
C TRP A 141 -8.25 8.75 7.52
N LYS A 142 -8.57 7.46 7.67
CA LYS A 142 -8.76 6.51 6.57
C LYS A 142 -9.75 5.41 6.92
N ASP A 143 -10.69 5.15 6.01
CA ASP A 143 -11.42 3.89 5.96
C ASP A 143 -10.80 2.96 4.91
N TYR A 144 -10.89 1.65 5.11
CA TYR A 144 -10.45 0.70 4.10
C TYR A 144 -11.28 -0.58 4.02
N LEU A 145 -11.35 -1.10 2.81
CA LEU A 145 -11.81 -2.46 2.50
C LEU A 145 -10.63 -3.25 1.95
N GLN A 146 -10.25 -4.35 2.59
CA GLN A 146 -9.27 -5.30 2.05
C GLN A 146 -10.01 -6.48 1.42
N LEU A 147 -9.57 -6.87 0.23
CA LEU A 147 -10.09 -7.96 -0.58
C LEU A 147 -8.93 -8.92 -0.88
N VAL A 148 -8.93 -10.09 -0.23
CA VAL A 148 -7.89 -11.10 -0.45
C VAL A 148 -8.18 -11.85 -1.74
N TYR A 149 -7.23 -11.86 -2.66
CA TYR A 149 -7.34 -12.56 -3.94
C TYR A 149 -7.03 -14.04 -3.74
N THR A 150 -8.11 -14.83 -3.58
CA THR A 150 -8.09 -16.25 -3.21
C THR A 150 -8.93 -17.07 -4.20
N SER A 151 -9.42 -18.25 -3.80
CA SER A 151 -10.25 -19.10 -4.66
C SER A 151 -11.49 -18.36 -5.17
N GLU A 152 -11.90 -18.67 -6.41
CA GLU A 152 -13.09 -18.07 -7.03
C GLU A 152 -14.34 -18.28 -6.17
N GLU A 153 -14.48 -19.43 -5.51
CA GLU A 153 -15.60 -19.73 -4.61
C GLU A 153 -15.72 -18.69 -3.48
N LYS A 154 -14.62 -18.46 -2.74
CA LYS A 154 -14.59 -17.49 -1.63
C LYS A 154 -14.82 -16.07 -2.11
N ILE A 155 -14.21 -15.70 -3.25
CA ILE A 155 -14.42 -14.39 -3.87
C ILE A 155 -15.89 -14.18 -4.22
N HIS A 156 -16.53 -15.14 -4.90
CA HIS A 156 -17.92 -15.02 -5.31
C HIS A 156 -18.88 -14.95 -4.11
N ALA A 157 -18.57 -15.69 -3.04
CA ALA A 157 -19.35 -15.75 -1.82
C ALA A 157 -19.25 -14.47 -0.97
N TYR A 158 -18.06 -13.90 -0.82
CA TYR A 158 -17.81 -12.86 0.20
C TYR A 158 -17.46 -11.47 -0.33
N TRP A 159 -16.89 -11.33 -1.55
CA TRP A 159 -16.57 -9.99 -2.05
C TRP A 159 -17.84 -9.16 -2.30
N PRO A 160 -17.88 -7.88 -1.90
CA PRO A 160 -19.08 -7.07 -2.02
C PRO A 160 -19.56 -6.95 -3.47
N ALA A 161 -20.82 -7.28 -3.71
CA ALA A 161 -21.38 -7.35 -5.06
C ALA A 161 -21.25 -6.03 -5.85
N VAL A 162 -21.29 -4.88 -5.16
CA VAL A 162 -21.19 -3.54 -5.75
C VAL A 162 -19.85 -3.26 -6.45
N CYS A 163 -18.78 -3.93 -6.04
CA CYS A 163 -17.42 -3.69 -6.56
C CYS A 163 -16.69 -4.96 -7.01
N LYS A 164 -17.26 -6.15 -6.77
CA LYS A 164 -16.64 -7.45 -7.02
C LYS A 164 -16.16 -7.61 -8.46
N ASN A 165 -16.99 -7.29 -9.45
CA ASN A 165 -16.65 -7.55 -10.86
C ASN A 165 -15.49 -6.65 -11.33
N GLN A 166 -15.52 -5.36 -10.98
CA GLN A 166 -14.47 -4.40 -11.31
C GLN A 166 -13.16 -4.76 -10.60
N ALA A 167 -13.23 -5.14 -9.33
CA ALA A 167 -12.08 -5.62 -8.57
C ALA A 167 -11.46 -6.87 -9.20
N LEU A 168 -12.29 -7.85 -9.59
CA LEU A 168 -11.81 -9.08 -10.23
C LEU A 168 -11.18 -8.83 -11.60
N GLU A 169 -11.78 -7.98 -12.41
CA GLU A 169 -11.24 -7.61 -13.71
C GLU A 169 -9.88 -6.92 -13.56
N TYR A 170 -9.76 -5.95 -12.64
CA TYR A 170 -8.49 -5.31 -12.33
C TYR A 170 -7.44 -6.32 -11.86
N MET A 171 -7.78 -7.20 -10.91
CA MET A 171 -6.85 -8.20 -10.40
C MET A 171 -6.33 -9.16 -11.47
N LYS A 172 -7.15 -9.54 -12.47
CA LYS A 172 -6.71 -10.38 -13.59
C LYS A 172 -5.62 -9.70 -14.43
N TYR A 173 -5.82 -8.43 -14.76
CA TYR A 173 -4.82 -7.67 -15.51
C TYR A 173 -3.58 -7.37 -14.66
N ALA A 174 -3.78 -7.02 -13.38
CA ALA A 174 -2.70 -6.72 -12.45
C ALA A 174 -1.82 -7.95 -12.17
N ASP A 175 -2.39 -9.16 -12.05
CA ASP A 175 -1.63 -10.41 -11.89
C ASP A 175 -0.62 -10.60 -13.02
N ALA A 176 -1.07 -10.46 -14.28
CA ALA A 176 -0.20 -10.58 -15.45
C ALA A 176 0.90 -9.51 -15.49
N PHE A 177 0.58 -8.27 -15.10
CA PHE A 177 1.55 -7.17 -15.00
C PHE A 177 2.58 -7.41 -13.88
N ILE A 178 2.12 -7.78 -12.68
CA ILE A 178 2.96 -8.07 -11.49
C ILE A 178 3.95 -9.18 -11.80
N ARG A 179 3.51 -10.26 -12.46
CA ARG A 179 4.40 -11.37 -12.87
C ARG A 179 5.54 -10.89 -13.77
N LYS A 180 5.25 -10.05 -14.77
CA LYS A 180 6.28 -9.47 -15.66
C LYS A 180 7.25 -8.57 -14.88
N LEU A 181 6.71 -7.72 -14.00
CA LEU A 181 7.52 -6.81 -13.19
C LEU A 181 8.45 -7.57 -12.23
N LEU A 182 7.95 -8.60 -11.56
CA LEU A 182 8.75 -9.47 -10.69
C LEU A 182 9.84 -10.19 -11.49
N GLN A 183 9.55 -10.70 -12.69
CA GLN A 183 10.57 -11.30 -13.57
C GLN A 183 11.69 -10.31 -13.91
N VAL A 184 11.35 -9.06 -14.23
CA VAL A 184 12.36 -8.01 -14.49
C VAL A 184 13.24 -7.74 -13.26
N LEU A 185 12.62 -7.58 -12.09
CA LEU A 185 13.34 -7.33 -10.84
C LEU A 185 14.23 -8.52 -10.44
N LEU A 186 13.76 -9.75 -10.63
CA LEU A 186 14.50 -10.97 -10.30
C LEU A 186 15.68 -11.20 -11.25
N LYS A 187 15.52 -10.93 -12.55
CA LYS A 187 16.59 -11.08 -13.53
C LYS A 187 17.83 -10.25 -13.20
N LYS A 188 17.63 -9.04 -12.64
CA LYS A 188 18.74 -8.18 -12.17
C LYS A 188 19.37 -8.63 -10.84
N LEU A 189 18.81 -9.66 -10.22
CA LEU A 189 19.38 -10.40 -9.09
C LEU A 189 19.95 -11.77 -9.53
N ASN A 190 20.18 -11.96 -10.83
CA ASN A 190 20.64 -13.24 -11.44
C ASN A 190 19.62 -14.39 -11.34
N VAL A 191 18.37 -14.09 -11.02
CA VAL A 191 17.29 -15.08 -10.98
C VAL A 191 16.58 -15.12 -12.33
N ASN A 192 16.76 -16.21 -13.07
CA ASN A 192 16.33 -16.31 -14.47
C ASN A 192 14.84 -16.61 -14.66
N GLU A 193 14.16 -17.16 -13.65
CA GLU A 193 12.75 -17.54 -13.75
C GLU A 193 11.99 -17.28 -12.44
N LEU A 194 10.71 -16.97 -12.59
CA LEU A 194 9.74 -16.95 -11.50
C LEU A 194 9.03 -18.31 -11.49
N ASP A 195 9.68 -19.32 -10.92
CA ASP A 195 9.10 -20.66 -10.77
C ASP A 195 8.05 -20.71 -9.64
N LYS A 196 7.45 -21.89 -9.42
CA LYS A 196 6.41 -22.07 -8.39
C LYS A 196 6.89 -21.78 -6.96
N GLU A 197 8.13 -22.09 -6.62
CA GLU A 197 8.68 -21.85 -5.29
C GLU A 197 8.87 -20.35 -5.07
N ARG A 198 9.41 -19.65 -6.07
CA ARG A 198 9.57 -18.20 -6.04
C ARG A 198 8.24 -17.45 -6.11
N GLU A 199 7.27 -17.96 -6.88
CA GLU A 199 5.89 -17.45 -6.85
C GLU A 199 5.30 -17.57 -5.44
N HIS A 200 5.48 -18.71 -4.79
CA HIS A 200 5.03 -18.91 -3.41
C HIS A 200 5.73 -17.96 -2.42
N ALA A 201 7.04 -17.72 -2.61
CA ALA A 201 7.85 -16.85 -1.75
C ALA A 201 7.72 -15.34 -2.01
N LEU A 202 7.18 -14.90 -3.15
CA LEU A 202 7.07 -13.48 -3.51
C LEU A 202 5.64 -13.00 -3.76
N MET A 203 4.78 -13.88 -4.25
CA MET A 203 3.44 -13.56 -4.74
C MET A 203 2.39 -14.59 -4.26
N GLY A 204 2.70 -15.35 -3.21
CA GLY A 204 1.81 -16.38 -2.66
C GLY A 204 0.49 -15.85 -2.10
N ALA A 205 0.41 -14.56 -1.76
CA ALA A 205 -0.82 -13.91 -1.32
C ALA A 205 -0.91 -12.47 -1.86
N MET A 206 -1.95 -12.18 -2.64
CA MET A 206 -2.25 -10.81 -3.09
C MET A 206 -3.48 -10.25 -2.38
N ILE A 207 -3.38 -9.01 -1.92
CA ILE A 207 -4.45 -8.30 -1.21
C ILE A 207 -4.70 -6.97 -1.90
N LEU A 208 -5.91 -6.79 -2.43
CA LEU A 208 -6.38 -5.52 -2.97
C LEU A 208 -7.01 -4.71 -1.84
N GLY A 209 -6.45 -3.55 -1.52
CA GLY A 209 -7.05 -2.57 -0.63
C GLY A 209 -7.85 -1.54 -1.42
N PHE A 210 -8.99 -1.10 -0.88
CA PHE A 210 -9.65 0.13 -1.24
C PHE A 210 -9.52 1.08 -0.06
N ASN A 211 -8.64 2.08 -0.18
CA ASN A 211 -8.49 3.11 0.84
C ASN A 211 -9.37 4.31 0.48
N TYR A 212 -10.07 4.83 1.48
CA TYR A 212 -10.96 5.98 1.37
C TYR A 212 -10.59 7.03 2.41
N TYR A 213 -10.18 8.20 1.93
CA TYR A 213 -9.74 9.33 2.75
C TYR A 213 -10.76 10.46 2.55
N PRO A 214 -11.76 10.61 3.43
CA PRO A 214 -12.74 11.68 3.30
C PRO A 214 -12.08 13.05 3.50
N ALA A 215 -12.71 14.11 3.00
CA ALA A 215 -12.27 15.48 3.27
C ALA A 215 -12.17 15.73 4.79
N CYS A 216 -11.09 16.38 5.22
CA CYS A 216 -10.78 16.62 6.63
C CYS A 216 -10.88 18.12 6.97
N PRO A 217 -11.56 18.54 8.06
CA PRO A 217 -11.63 19.97 8.41
C PRO A 217 -10.29 20.57 8.84
N GLU A 218 -9.37 19.76 9.39
CA GLU A 218 -8.04 20.19 9.88
C GLU A 218 -6.96 19.22 9.35
N PRO A 219 -6.71 19.20 8.02
CA PRO A 219 -5.87 18.18 7.37
C PRO A 219 -4.41 18.18 7.85
N GLU A 220 -3.90 19.32 8.34
CA GLU A 220 -2.56 19.50 8.89
C GLU A 220 -2.37 18.85 10.28
N LEU A 221 -3.47 18.56 10.98
CA LEU A 221 -3.43 17.94 12.31
C LEU A 221 -3.47 16.41 12.25
N VAL A 222 -3.90 15.82 11.13
CA VAL A 222 -4.14 14.38 11.00
C VAL A 222 -3.14 13.74 10.04
N SER A 223 -3.23 12.42 9.89
CA SER A 223 -2.55 11.69 8.81
C SER A 223 -3.53 10.71 8.20
N GLY A 224 -3.49 10.58 6.86
CA GLY A 224 -4.24 9.52 6.18
C GLY A 224 -3.60 8.16 6.43
N VAL A 225 -2.27 8.09 6.37
CA VAL A 225 -1.46 6.96 6.85
C VAL A 225 -0.15 7.52 7.42
N GLY A 226 0.26 7.03 8.58
CA GLY A 226 1.52 7.42 9.21
C GLY A 226 2.76 6.99 8.40
N PRO A 227 3.96 7.52 8.74
CA PRO A 227 5.22 7.03 8.19
C PRO A 227 5.43 5.53 8.45
N HIS A 228 5.56 4.74 7.39
CA HIS A 228 5.80 3.30 7.44
C HIS A 228 6.52 2.80 6.18
N SER A 229 7.10 1.61 6.26
CA SER A 229 7.55 0.85 5.08
C SER A 229 6.65 -0.38 4.91
N ASP A 230 6.39 -0.79 3.66
CA ASP A 230 5.57 -1.97 3.38
C ASP A 230 6.35 -3.25 3.67
N ILE A 231 5.69 -4.24 4.27
CA ILE A 231 6.26 -5.59 4.48
C ILE A 231 6.05 -6.53 3.28
N SER A 232 5.42 -6.05 2.21
CA SER A 232 5.17 -6.83 0.99
C SER A 232 6.47 -7.14 0.25
N SER A 233 6.40 -7.97 -0.80
CA SER A 233 7.47 -8.07 -1.80
C SER A 233 7.50 -6.80 -2.64
N ILE A 234 6.36 -6.45 -3.21
CA ILE A 234 6.12 -5.15 -3.85
C ILE A 234 4.68 -4.70 -3.56
N SER A 235 4.44 -3.41 -3.70
CA SER A 235 3.09 -2.84 -3.71
C SER A 235 2.84 -2.16 -5.06
N VAL A 236 1.64 -2.37 -5.60
CA VAL A 236 1.16 -1.75 -6.85
C VAL A 236 -0.03 -0.86 -6.54
N LEU A 237 0.17 0.44 -6.59
CA LEU A 237 -0.80 1.45 -6.15
C LEU A 237 -1.41 2.18 -7.34
N LEU A 238 -2.74 2.03 -7.48
CA LEU A 238 -3.54 2.92 -8.29
C LEU A 238 -4.03 4.10 -7.43
N GLN A 239 -3.78 5.33 -7.88
CA GLN A 239 -4.26 6.55 -7.24
C GLN A 239 -5.44 7.14 -8.01
N ASP A 240 -6.25 7.97 -7.34
CA ASP A 240 -7.07 8.95 -8.03
C ASP A 240 -6.25 10.19 -8.43
N ASP A 241 -6.94 11.23 -8.92
CA ASP A 241 -6.31 12.46 -9.39
C ASP A 241 -5.87 13.40 -8.23
N ASN A 242 -6.02 12.98 -6.98
CA ASN A 242 -5.68 13.77 -5.80
C ASN A 242 -4.31 13.37 -5.24
N SER A 243 -3.41 14.34 -5.11
CA SER A 243 -2.12 14.15 -4.44
C SER A 243 -2.32 13.80 -2.97
N GLY A 244 -1.38 13.07 -2.40
CA GLY A 244 -1.42 12.73 -0.97
C GLY A 244 -0.35 11.76 -0.51
N LEU A 245 0.29 11.04 -1.44
CA LEU A 245 1.41 10.15 -1.15
C LEU A 245 2.72 10.94 -1.06
N TYR A 246 3.47 10.71 0.01
CA TYR A 246 4.81 11.25 0.20
C TYR A 246 5.79 10.12 0.53
N ILE A 247 6.97 10.14 -0.07
CA ILE A 247 8.04 9.18 0.21
C ILE A 247 9.21 9.88 0.90
N ARG A 248 9.95 9.15 1.72
CA ARG A 248 11.12 9.70 2.41
C ARG A 248 12.25 9.96 1.42
N GLY A 249 12.83 11.16 1.50
CA GLY A 249 14.01 11.57 0.75
C GLY A 249 15.26 10.80 1.16
N LYS A 250 16.30 10.86 0.32
CA LYS A 250 17.56 10.12 0.55
C LYS A 250 18.33 10.60 1.78
N ASP A 251 18.09 11.83 2.21
CA ASP A 251 18.65 12.41 3.44
C ASP A 251 18.06 11.81 4.73
N GLY A 252 16.97 11.03 4.61
CA GLY A 252 16.28 10.42 5.74
C GLY A 252 15.39 11.36 6.54
N ASP A 253 15.26 12.63 6.14
CA ASP A 253 14.44 13.62 6.85
C ASP A 253 13.40 14.29 5.95
N SER A 254 13.76 14.60 4.70
CA SER A 254 12.89 15.27 3.75
C SER A 254 11.80 14.34 3.20
N TRP A 255 10.75 14.94 2.63
CA TRP A 255 9.63 14.25 2.01
C TRP A 255 9.47 14.67 0.55
N ILE A 256 9.28 13.70 -0.33
CA ILE A 256 9.04 13.90 -1.76
C ILE A 256 7.57 13.60 -2.04
N ASN A 257 6.84 14.59 -2.57
CA ASN A 257 5.45 14.40 -3.03
C ASN A 257 5.44 13.53 -4.28
N VAL A 258 4.54 12.55 -4.34
CA VAL A 258 4.30 11.72 -5.53
C VAL A 258 3.04 12.22 -6.23
N PRO A 259 3.17 13.05 -7.29
CA PRO A 259 2.00 13.54 -8.01
C PRO A 259 1.35 12.40 -8.81
N PRO A 260 0.02 12.27 -8.78
CA PRO A 260 -0.69 11.31 -9.61
C PRO A 260 -0.44 11.57 -11.10
N VAL A 261 -0.13 10.52 -11.84
CA VAL A 261 -0.03 10.54 -13.30
C VAL A 261 -1.20 9.74 -13.86
N ASN A 262 -1.93 10.33 -14.82
CA ASN A 262 -3.11 9.69 -15.38
C ASN A 262 -2.75 8.35 -16.03
N GLY A 263 -3.47 7.29 -15.65
CA GLY A 263 -3.22 5.93 -16.14
C GLY A 263 -1.91 5.32 -15.66
N ALA A 264 -1.25 5.88 -14.65
CA ALA A 264 -0.04 5.31 -14.07
C ALA A 264 -0.33 4.47 -12.83
N LEU A 265 0.57 3.52 -12.55
CA LEU A 265 0.64 2.78 -11.30
C LEU A 265 1.90 3.15 -10.55
N VAL A 266 1.79 3.49 -9.28
CA VAL A 266 2.95 3.68 -8.42
C VAL A 266 3.39 2.31 -7.90
N ILE A 267 4.66 1.99 -8.07
CA ILE A 267 5.27 0.77 -7.58
C ILE A 267 6.21 1.13 -6.43
N ASN A 268 6.15 0.37 -5.35
CA ASN A 268 7.18 0.41 -4.33
C ASN A 268 7.67 -0.97 -3.91
N ILE A 269 8.94 -1.03 -3.58
CA ILE A 269 9.60 -2.21 -3.04
C ILE A 269 9.22 -2.32 -1.55
N GLY A 270 8.87 -3.52 -1.09
CA GLY A 270 8.66 -3.79 0.33
C GLY A 270 9.83 -4.55 0.95
N ASP A 271 9.74 -4.75 2.27
CA ASP A 271 10.80 -5.34 3.08
C ASP A 271 11.20 -6.73 2.59
N VAL A 272 10.25 -7.56 2.14
CA VAL A 272 10.56 -8.92 1.67
C VAL A 272 11.53 -8.89 0.50
N LEU A 273 11.27 -8.05 -0.50
CA LEU A 273 12.16 -7.98 -1.67
C LEU A 273 13.48 -7.25 -1.35
N GLN A 274 13.48 -6.33 -0.37
CA GLN A 274 14.72 -5.80 0.19
C GLN A 274 15.55 -6.93 0.85
N ILE A 275 14.95 -7.78 1.68
CA ILE A 275 15.59 -8.92 2.35
C ILE A 275 16.16 -9.90 1.30
N MET A 276 15.31 -10.33 0.36
CA MET A 276 15.67 -11.31 -0.66
C MET A 276 16.78 -10.81 -1.59
N SER A 277 16.84 -9.51 -1.86
CA SER A 277 17.90 -8.87 -2.65
C SER A 277 19.17 -8.55 -1.87
N ASN A 278 19.33 -9.06 -0.65
CA ASN A 278 20.41 -8.73 0.29
C ASN A 278 20.59 -7.21 0.54
N GLY A 279 19.50 -6.45 0.44
CA GLY A 279 19.50 -5.01 0.62
C GLY A 279 19.82 -4.20 -0.63
N ARG A 280 19.92 -4.82 -1.82
CA ARG A 280 20.14 -4.10 -3.09
C ARG A 280 18.93 -3.23 -3.43
N TYR A 281 17.73 -3.79 -3.38
CA TYR A 281 16.48 -3.03 -3.50
C TYR A 281 16.10 -2.36 -2.18
N LYS A 282 15.39 -1.22 -2.26
CA LYS A 282 15.14 -0.38 -1.09
C LYS A 282 13.65 -0.33 -0.76
N SER A 283 13.28 -0.89 0.37
CA SER A 283 12.02 -0.59 1.05
C SER A 283 12.13 0.79 1.70
N ILE A 284 11.31 1.75 1.26
CA ILE A 284 11.40 3.15 1.67
C ILE A 284 10.17 3.56 2.47
N GLU A 285 10.42 4.35 3.51
CA GLU A 285 9.36 4.90 4.34
C GLU A 285 8.52 5.89 3.52
N HIS A 286 7.21 5.78 3.65
CA HIS A 286 6.25 6.63 2.97
C HIS A 286 5.05 6.90 3.89
N ARG A 287 4.27 7.92 3.54
CA ARG A 287 3.09 8.34 4.30
C ARG A 287 2.00 8.87 3.38
N VAL A 288 0.79 8.99 3.92
CA VAL A 288 -0.34 9.62 3.22
C VAL A 288 -0.91 10.76 4.05
N VAL A 289 -1.09 11.92 3.44
CA VAL A 289 -1.73 13.08 4.09
C VAL A 289 -3.23 13.12 3.80
N ALA A 290 -4.00 13.73 4.71
CA ALA A 290 -5.39 14.05 4.44
C ALA A 290 -5.51 15.29 3.54
N ASN A 291 -6.66 15.45 2.90
CA ASN A 291 -6.99 16.62 2.08
C ASN A 291 -8.18 17.36 2.67
N GLY A 292 -8.16 18.69 2.65
CA GLY A 292 -9.22 19.51 3.25
C GLY A 292 -10.48 19.67 2.40
N ASN A 293 -10.36 19.52 1.08
CA ASN A 293 -11.40 19.92 0.13
C ASN A 293 -12.01 18.75 -0.63
N LYS A 294 -11.28 17.64 -0.77
CA LYS A 294 -11.67 16.53 -1.63
C LYS A 294 -11.47 15.21 -0.90
N THR A 295 -12.42 14.30 -1.10
CA THR A 295 -12.19 12.88 -0.83
C THR A 295 -11.10 12.37 -1.77
N ARG A 296 -10.15 11.64 -1.21
CA ARG A 296 -9.15 10.88 -1.96
C ARG A 296 -9.43 9.38 -1.85
N ILE A 297 -9.22 8.64 -2.92
CA ILE A 297 -9.20 7.17 -2.88
C ILE A 297 -7.87 6.62 -3.40
N SER A 298 -7.51 5.41 -2.97
CA SER A 298 -6.39 4.69 -3.56
C SER A 298 -6.58 3.18 -3.46
N MET A 299 -6.08 2.44 -4.45
CA MET A 299 -6.26 1.00 -4.54
C MET A 299 -4.90 0.27 -4.61
N PRO A 300 -4.22 0.06 -3.47
CA PRO A 300 -3.00 -0.74 -3.43
C PRO A 300 -3.29 -2.23 -3.62
N ILE A 301 -2.48 -2.91 -4.42
CA ILE A 301 -2.29 -4.35 -4.35
C ILE A 301 -1.01 -4.60 -3.57
N PHE A 302 -1.12 -5.26 -2.42
CA PHE A 302 0.02 -5.77 -1.69
C PHE A 302 0.33 -7.17 -2.20
N VAL A 303 1.52 -7.33 -2.79
CA VAL A 303 2.01 -8.61 -3.30
C VAL A 303 2.91 -9.22 -2.23
N ASN A 304 2.44 -10.29 -1.58
CA ASN A 304 3.11 -10.87 -0.42
C ASN A 304 3.51 -12.33 -0.68
N PRO A 305 4.51 -12.84 0.06
CA PRO A 305 4.72 -14.28 0.20
C PRO A 305 3.48 -15.00 0.72
N ALA A 306 3.41 -16.31 0.50
CA ALA A 306 2.50 -17.16 1.25
C ALA A 306 2.83 -17.11 2.76
N PRO A 307 1.85 -17.31 3.66
CA PRO A 307 2.09 -17.22 5.10
C PRO A 307 3.17 -18.16 5.64
N ASP A 308 3.33 -19.32 5.02
CA ASP A 308 4.29 -20.37 5.37
C ASP A 308 5.62 -20.27 4.60
N ALA A 309 5.75 -19.32 3.67
CA ALA A 309 6.99 -19.11 2.93
C ALA A 309 8.13 -18.65 3.86
N VAL A 310 9.33 -19.17 3.61
CA VAL A 310 10.55 -18.71 4.28
C VAL A 310 11.18 -17.60 3.44
N ILE A 311 11.23 -16.40 4.01
CA ILE A 311 11.91 -15.25 3.39
C ILE A 311 13.35 -15.18 3.90
N GLY A 312 14.28 -14.80 3.03
CA GLY A 312 15.70 -14.68 3.35
C GLY A 312 16.50 -14.27 2.11
N THR A 313 17.79 -14.02 2.30
CA THR A 313 18.67 -13.63 1.18
C THR A 313 18.70 -14.72 0.10
N LEU A 314 18.46 -14.33 -1.15
CA LEU A 314 18.53 -15.24 -2.30
C LEU A 314 19.96 -15.76 -2.50
N PRO A 315 20.15 -17.09 -2.69
CA PRO A 315 21.48 -17.66 -2.96
C PRO A 315 22.19 -17.02 -4.15
N GLU A 316 21.46 -16.70 -5.21
CA GLU A 316 21.96 -16.10 -6.46
C GLU A 316 22.59 -14.71 -6.24
N VAL A 317 22.18 -14.03 -5.17
CA VAL A 317 22.70 -12.72 -4.78
C VAL A 317 24.04 -12.85 -4.04
N LEU A 318 24.37 -14.04 -3.52
CA LEU A 318 25.58 -14.34 -2.76
C LEU A 318 26.65 -15.08 -3.58
N GLU A 319 26.38 -15.39 -4.85
CA GLU A 319 27.29 -16.16 -5.72
C GLU A 319 28.67 -15.52 -5.90
N ASN A 320 28.78 -14.19 -5.72
CA ASN A 320 30.06 -13.49 -5.82
C ASN A 320 30.81 -13.40 -4.48
N GLY A 321 30.37 -14.15 -3.47
CA GLY A 321 31.03 -14.25 -2.16
C GLY A 321 30.59 -13.20 -1.15
N GLU A 322 29.48 -12.50 -1.38
CA GLU A 322 28.89 -11.61 -0.38
C GLU A 322 28.38 -12.39 0.85
N GLU A 323 28.43 -11.76 2.02
CA GLU A 323 27.79 -12.30 3.22
C GLU A 323 26.29 -11.92 3.25
N PRO A 324 25.42 -12.79 3.79
CA PRO A 324 24.02 -12.44 3.98
C PRO A 324 23.89 -11.34 5.06
N HIS A 325 23.13 -10.29 4.77
CA HIS A 325 22.77 -9.26 5.75
C HIS A 325 21.50 -9.62 6.54
N TYR A 326 20.75 -10.61 6.06
CA TYR A 326 19.47 -11.02 6.62
C TYR A 326 19.39 -12.52 6.81
N LYS A 327 18.80 -12.94 7.94
CA LYS A 327 18.52 -14.34 8.26
C LYS A 327 17.23 -14.82 7.61
N GLN A 328 17.04 -16.14 7.59
CA GLN A 328 15.79 -16.74 7.17
C GLN A 328 14.71 -16.59 8.24
N VAL A 329 13.50 -16.22 7.83
CA VAL A 329 12.33 -16.00 8.72
C VAL A 329 11.08 -16.52 8.01
N VAL A 330 10.16 -17.15 8.74
CA VAL A 330 8.84 -17.51 8.18
C VAL A 330 8.00 -16.24 8.03
N PHE A 331 7.38 -16.02 6.86
CA PHE A 331 6.69 -14.77 6.57
C PHE A 331 5.55 -14.47 7.56
N SER A 332 4.78 -15.47 7.99
CA SER A 332 3.74 -15.27 9.02
C SER A 332 4.29 -14.79 10.37
N GLU A 333 5.50 -15.19 10.77
CA GLU A 333 6.15 -14.66 11.98
C GLU A 333 6.54 -13.19 11.80
N TYR A 334 7.10 -12.85 10.64
CA TYR A 334 7.44 -11.47 10.28
C TYR A 334 6.19 -10.57 10.22
N PHE A 335 5.12 -11.07 9.59
CA PHE A 335 3.83 -10.41 9.49
C PHE A 335 3.20 -10.18 10.87
N ASN A 336 3.15 -11.21 11.71
CA ASN A 336 2.61 -11.08 13.06
C ASN A 336 3.42 -10.10 13.91
N TYR A 337 4.75 -10.08 13.78
CA TYR A 337 5.60 -9.09 14.44
C TYR A 337 5.26 -7.66 14.00
N PHE A 338 5.06 -7.42 12.70
CA PHE A 338 4.66 -6.12 12.16
C PHE A 338 3.32 -5.63 12.74
N PHE A 339 2.30 -6.49 12.77
CA PHE A 339 0.97 -6.14 13.26
C PHE A 339 0.81 -6.14 14.79
N SER A 340 1.82 -6.62 15.53
CA SER A 340 1.81 -6.59 17.01
C SER A 340 2.02 -5.19 17.61
N LYS A 341 2.35 -4.20 16.78
CA LYS A 341 2.71 -2.84 17.17
C LYS A 341 2.08 -1.81 16.22
N ALA A 342 2.07 -0.54 16.62
CA ALA A 342 1.74 0.58 15.72
C ALA A 342 2.83 0.76 14.65
N HIS A 343 2.53 1.51 13.59
CA HIS A 343 3.54 1.89 12.60
C HIS A 343 4.75 2.57 13.27
N ASP A 344 5.94 2.00 13.06
CA ASP A 344 7.19 2.47 13.66
C ASP A 344 8.27 2.75 12.59
N GLY A 345 7.83 3.19 11.41
CA GLY A 345 8.68 3.50 10.27
C GLY A 345 9.22 2.24 9.60
N LYS A 346 10.55 2.09 9.58
CA LYS A 346 11.28 0.98 8.95
C LYS A 346 11.76 -0.10 9.93
N LYS A 347 11.47 0.02 11.22
CA LYS A 347 12.10 -0.80 12.27
C LYS A 347 11.76 -2.29 12.19
N THR A 348 10.69 -2.67 11.50
CA THR A 348 10.30 -4.09 11.34
C THR A 348 11.41 -4.92 10.69
N ILE A 349 12.14 -4.35 9.73
CA ILE A 349 13.20 -5.07 9.03
C ILE A 349 14.37 -5.49 9.93
N GLU A 350 14.57 -4.82 11.08
CA GLU A 350 15.58 -5.22 12.07
C GLU A 350 15.32 -6.63 12.63
N PHE A 351 14.06 -7.11 12.61
CA PHE A 351 13.72 -8.47 13.03
C PHE A 351 14.42 -9.53 12.16
N ALA A 352 14.68 -9.22 10.89
CA ALA A 352 15.27 -10.13 9.91
C ALA A 352 16.79 -9.91 9.71
N LYS A 353 17.39 -8.86 10.27
CA LYS A 353 18.84 -8.64 10.16
C LYS A 353 19.64 -9.65 11.00
N ILE A 354 20.88 -9.89 10.57
CA ILE A 354 21.89 -10.69 11.29
C ILE A 354 22.65 -9.83 12.29
#